data_AF-A0A8T0C3F8-F1
#
_entry.id   AF-A0A8T0C3F8-F1
#
_cell.length_a   1.000
_cell.length_b   1.000
_cell.length_c   1.000
_cell.angle_alpha   90.00
_cell.angle_beta   90.00
_cell.angle_gamma   90.00
#
_symmetry.space_group_name_H-M   'P 1'
#
loop_
_entity.id
_entity.type
_entity.pdbx_description
1 polymer ?
#
loop_
_entity_poly.entity_id
_entity_poly.type
_entity_poly.pdbx_seq_one_letter_code
_entity_poly.pdbx_strand_id
1 'polypeptide(L)'
;MEKLTGVNLADVRVHYNSPKPALVQAHAYAQGRDIYLSPGQEKHLPHELGHVAQQALGMVQPTTEVNGVAVNDDPKLEQQATDWGNMALKLGGLR
;
A
#
# COMPACT_ATOMS: atom_id res chain seq x y z
N MET A 1 -3.78 9.46 -5.33
CA MET A 1 -2.69 8.54 -5.69
C MET A 1 -2.45 8.53 -7.20
N GLU A 2 -3.44 8.20 -8.04
CA GLU A 2 -3.26 8.17 -9.52
C GLU A 2 -2.67 9.47 -10.11
N LYS A 3 -3.13 10.64 -9.64
CA LYS A 3 -2.56 11.94 -10.04
C LYS A 3 -1.09 12.14 -9.70
N LEU A 4 -0.59 11.47 -8.65
CA LEU A 4 0.80 11.60 -8.18
C LEU A 4 1.73 10.64 -8.91
N THR A 5 1.27 9.43 -9.18
CA THR A 5 2.12 8.34 -9.68
C THR A 5 1.91 8.03 -11.16
N GLY A 6 0.81 8.49 -11.76
CA GLY A 6 0.39 8.12 -13.11
C GLY A 6 -0.08 6.67 -13.24
N VAL A 7 -0.07 5.90 -12.15
CA VAL A 7 -0.52 4.51 -12.12
C VAL A 7 -2.04 4.47 -12.07
N ASN A 8 -2.65 3.66 -12.95
CA ASN A 8 -4.07 3.35 -12.90
C ASN A 8 -4.37 2.44 -11.69
N LEU A 9 -5.31 2.86 -10.84
CA LEU A 9 -5.72 2.14 -9.62
C LEU A 9 -7.18 1.67 -9.69
N ALA A 10 -7.83 1.73 -10.84
CA ALA A 10 -9.25 1.40 -11.02
C ALA A 10 -9.62 -0.05 -10.66
N ASP A 11 -8.69 -0.99 -10.86
CA ASP A 11 -8.83 -2.41 -10.55
C ASP A 11 -8.16 -2.81 -9.22
N VAL A 12 -7.82 -1.84 -8.36
CA VAL A 12 -7.42 -2.13 -6.97
C VAL A 12 -8.63 -2.58 -6.17
N ARG A 13 -8.49 -3.69 -5.46
CA ARG A 13 -9.52 -4.24 -4.56
C ARG A 13 -9.11 -4.00 -3.11
N VAL A 14 -9.99 -3.36 -2.36
CA VAL A 14 -9.79 -3.11 -0.92
C VAL A 14 -10.68 -4.04 -0.11
N HIS A 15 -10.05 -4.88 0.70
CA HIS A 15 -10.68 -5.82 1.60
C HIS A 15 -10.71 -5.21 3.00
N TYR A 16 -11.81 -4.52 3.32
CA TYR A 16 -12.04 -3.92 4.65
C TYR A 16 -12.36 -4.97 5.70
N ASN A 17 -12.05 -4.67 6.97
CA ASN A 17 -12.27 -5.58 8.11
C ASN A 17 -11.66 -6.97 7.89
N SER A 18 -10.56 -7.05 7.14
CA SER A 18 -9.91 -8.29 6.81
C SER A 18 -9.20 -8.86 8.03
N PRO A 19 -9.32 -10.18 8.31
CA PRO A 19 -8.53 -10.83 9.35
C PRO A 19 -7.07 -11.11 8.90
N LYS A 20 -6.75 -10.94 7.61
CA LYS A 20 -5.44 -11.32 7.07
C LYS A 20 -4.25 -10.55 7.65
N PRO A 21 -4.30 -9.21 7.85
CA PRO A 21 -3.13 -8.50 8.36
C PRO A 21 -2.68 -9.01 9.75
N ALA A 22 -3.61 -9.44 10.60
CA ALA A 22 -3.30 -10.01 11.91
C ALA A 22 -2.46 -11.31 11.82
N LEU A 23 -2.58 -12.09 10.75
CA LEU A 23 -1.80 -13.32 10.54
C LEU A 23 -0.30 -13.04 10.33
N VAL A 24 0.03 -11.81 9.94
CA VAL A 24 1.40 -11.33 9.73
C VAL A 24 1.75 -10.19 10.67
N GLN A 25 1.00 -10.05 11.78
CA GLN A 25 1.19 -9.01 12.80
C GLN A 25 1.20 -7.57 12.24
N ALA A 26 0.45 -7.32 11.18
CA ALA A 26 0.31 -6.02 10.54
C ALA A 26 -1.09 -5.43 10.75
N HIS A 27 -1.23 -4.12 10.55
CA HIS A 27 -2.54 -3.45 10.53
C HIS A 27 -3.17 -3.44 9.13
N ALA A 28 -2.34 -3.38 8.10
CA ALA A 28 -2.72 -3.41 6.70
C ALA A 28 -1.53 -3.94 5.87
N TYR A 29 -1.81 -4.38 4.64
CA TYR A 29 -0.77 -4.62 3.64
C TYR A 29 -1.35 -4.62 2.22
N ALA A 30 -0.50 -4.34 1.24
CA ALA A 30 -0.78 -4.46 -0.19
C ALA A 30 -0.06 -5.68 -0.81
N GLN A 31 -0.79 -6.45 -1.60
CA GLN A 31 -0.24 -7.58 -2.37
C GLN A 31 -0.80 -7.56 -3.79
N GLY A 32 0.02 -7.14 -4.75
CA GLY A 32 -0.40 -6.94 -6.13
C GLY A 32 -1.45 -5.83 -6.22
N ARG A 33 -2.69 -6.20 -6.57
CA ARG A 33 -3.82 -5.27 -6.68
C ARG A 33 -4.80 -5.37 -5.52
N ASP A 34 -4.49 -6.17 -4.52
CA ASP A 34 -5.35 -6.38 -3.36
C ASP A 34 -4.73 -5.68 -2.13
N ILE A 35 -5.54 -4.87 -1.45
CA ILE A 35 -5.19 -4.21 -0.19
C ILE A 35 -6.06 -4.82 0.91
N TYR A 36 -5.45 -5.22 2.01
CA TYR A 36 -6.18 -5.76 3.17
C TYR A 36 -6.03 -4.81 4.34
N LEU A 37 -7.17 -4.40 4.93
CA LEU A 37 -7.20 -3.49 6.07
C LEU A 37 -7.84 -4.20 7.25
N SER A 38 -7.19 -4.18 8.41
CA SER A 38 -7.81 -4.66 9.64
C SER A 38 -9.01 -3.78 10.03
N PRO A 39 -9.92 -4.27 10.89
CA PRO A 39 -11.03 -3.45 11.38
C PRO A 39 -10.55 -2.13 12.01
N GLY A 40 -11.10 -1.00 11.54
CA GLY A 40 -10.76 0.34 12.03
C GLY A 40 -9.41 0.89 11.57
N GLN A 41 -8.76 0.28 10.57
CA GLN A 41 -7.44 0.68 10.06
C GLN A 41 -7.49 1.36 8.68
N GLU A 42 -8.63 1.96 8.31
CA GLU A 42 -8.84 2.62 7.01
C GLU A 42 -7.88 3.78 6.76
N LYS A 43 -7.35 4.39 7.82
CA LYS A 43 -6.32 5.43 7.76
C LYS A 43 -5.04 4.98 7.03
N HIS A 44 -4.78 3.67 6.94
CA HIS A 44 -3.62 3.12 6.23
C HIS A 44 -3.82 3.05 4.71
N LEU A 45 -5.07 3.12 4.23
CA LEU A 45 -5.37 2.96 2.80
C LEU A 45 -4.54 3.86 1.87
N PRO A 46 -4.32 5.17 2.15
CA PRO A 46 -3.50 6.01 1.28
C PRO A 46 -2.04 5.54 1.17
N HIS A 47 -1.49 4.98 2.24
CA HIS A 47 -0.14 4.42 2.27
C HIS A 47 -0.09 3.10 1.48
N GLU A 48 -1.06 2.20 1.69
CA GLU A 48 -1.14 0.93 0.95
C GLU A 48 -1.34 1.13 -0.57
N LEU A 49 -2.09 2.17 -0.98
CA LEU A 49 -2.18 2.56 -2.39
C LEU A 49 -0.84 3.02 -2.96
N GLY A 50 0.05 3.56 -2.12
CA GLY A 50 1.43 3.89 -2.48
C GLY A 50 2.22 2.64 -2.81
N HIS A 51 2.10 1.59 -1.99
CA HIS A 51 2.72 0.29 -2.28
C HIS A 51 2.21 -0.34 -3.57
N VAL A 52 0.90 -0.30 -3.83
CA VAL A 52 0.36 -0.78 -5.11
C VAL A 52 0.97 -0.02 -6.29
N ALA A 53 1.15 1.30 -6.17
CA ALA A 53 1.78 2.09 -7.21
C ALA A 53 3.26 1.71 -7.40
N GLN A 54 4.02 1.50 -6.32
CA GLN A 54 5.42 1.04 -6.41
C GLN A 54 5.53 -0.34 -7.08
N GLN A 55 4.64 -1.28 -6.73
CA GLN A 55 4.59 -2.60 -7.34
C GLN A 55 4.28 -2.51 -8.84
N ALA A 56 3.31 -1.68 -9.23
CA ALA A 56 2.95 -1.44 -10.62
C ALA A 56 4.07 -0.75 -11.44
N LEU A 57 4.88 0.09 -10.81
CA LEU A 57 6.03 0.76 -11.42
C LEU A 57 7.29 -0.13 -11.48
N GLY A 58 7.24 -1.36 -10.96
CA GLY A 58 8.38 -2.27 -10.92
C GLY A 58 9.49 -1.82 -9.97
N MET A 59 9.17 -0.95 -9.01
CA MET A 59 10.11 -0.41 -8.03
C MET A 59 10.40 -1.42 -6.91
N VAL A 60 9.46 -2.34 -6.67
CA VAL A 60 9.54 -3.33 -5.58
C VAL A 60 10.25 -4.57 -6.09
N GLN A 61 11.57 -4.63 -5.86
CA GLN A 61 12.34 -5.87 -6.00
C GLN A 61 12.47 -6.53 -4.62
N PRO A 62 12.29 -7.85 -4.49
CA PRO A 62 12.49 -8.53 -3.22
C PRO A 62 13.92 -8.30 -2.69
N THR A 63 14.02 -7.82 -1.46
CA THR A 63 15.31 -7.70 -0.74
C THR A 63 15.44 -8.78 0.33
N THR A 64 14.31 -9.35 0.75
CA THR A 64 14.23 -10.38 1.79
C THR A 64 13.07 -11.35 1.53
N GLU A 65 12.99 -12.39 2.35
CA GLU A 65 11.91 -13.37 2.33
C GLU A 65 11.39 -13.59 3.76
N VAL A 66 10.07 -13.49 3.94
CA VAL A 66 9.39 -13.73 5.22
C VAL A 66 8.36 -14.83 5.00
N ASN A 67 8.57 -15.99 5.64
CA ASN A 67 7.67 -17.15 5.56
C ASN A 67 7.36 -17.59 4.10
N GLY A 68 8.36 -17.61 3.21
CA GLY A 68 8.15 -17.97 1.80
C GLY A 68 7.59 -16.84 0.93
N VAL A 69 7.39 -15.65 1.49
CA VAL A 69 6.90 -14.47 0.76
C VAL A 69 8.06 -13.51 0.52
N ALA A 70 8.31 -13.23 -0.75
CA ALA A 70 9.26 -12.22 -1.18
C ALA A 70 8.80 -10.81 -0.74
N VAL A 71 9.63 -10.11 0.04
CA VAL A 71 9.33 -8.79 0.61
C VAL A 71 10.45 -7.82 0.24
N ASN A 72 10.09 -6.56 0.05
CA ASN A 72 11.05 -5.45 0.01
C ASN A 72 10.99 -4.72 1.36
N ASP A 73 12.14 -4.58 2.01
CA ASP A 73 12.31 -3.91 3.31
C ASP A 73 13.11 -2.60 3.21
N ASP A 74 13.18 -1.99 2.00
CA ASP A 74 13.88 -0.71 1.81
C ASP A 74 13.09 0.44 2.49
N PRO A 75 13.66 1.05 3.55
CA PRO A 75 12.97 2.13 4.28
C PRO A 75 12.67 3.36 3.41
N LYS A 76 13.39 3.54 2.29
CA LYS A 76 13.10 4.65 1.35
C LYS A 76 11.79 4.43 0.60
N LEU A 77 11.46 3.18 0.26
CA LEU A 77 10.20 2.86 -0.40
C LEU A 77 9.02 3.00 0.58
N GLU A 78 9.19 2.58 1.83
CA GLU A 78 8.19 2.80 2.90
C GLU A 78 7.90 4.29 3.14
N GLN A 79 8.95 5.11 3.22
CA GLN A 79 8.79 6.56 3.38
C GLN A 79 8.11 7.18 2.16
N GLN A 80 8.48 6.76 0.94
CA GLN A 80 7.86 7.27 -0.28
C GLN A 80 6.37 6.93 -0.36
N ALA A 81 5.98 5.70 0.00
CA ALA A 81 4.56 5.30 0.05
C ALA A 81 3.79 6.18 1.05
N THR A 82 4.39 6.47 2.21
CA THR A 82 3.85 7.39 3.22
C THR A 82 3.67 8.81 2.67
N ASP A 83 4.70 9.36 2.02
CA ASP A 83 4.67 10.72 1.48
C ASP A 83 3.63 10.88 0.37
N TRP A 84 3.54 9.90 -0.53
CA TRP A 84 2.50 9.87 -1.56
C TRP A 84 1.10 9.72 -0.98
N GLY A 85 0.92 8.88 0.06
CA GLY A 85 -0.35 8.77 0.78
C GLY A 85 -0.79 10.10 1.39
N ASN A 86 0.12 10.76 2.12
CA ASN A 86 -0.14 12.06 2.74
C ASN A 86 -0.44 13.16 1.70
N MET A 87 0.31 13.19 0.60
CA MET A 87 0.07 14.14 -0.48
C MET A 87 -1.25 13.86 -1.21
N ALA A 88 -1.61 12.59 -1.40
CA ALA A 88 -2.88 12.19 -2.00
C ALA A 88 -4.08 12.64 -1.14
N LEU A 89 -3.98 12.51 0.18
CA LEU A 89 -5.00 13.02 1.12
C LEU A 89 -5.16 14.55 1.00
N LYS A 90 -4.05 15.30 0.96
CA LYS A 90 -4.09 16.76 0.80
C LYS A 90 -4.74 17.17 -0.52
N LEU A 91 -4.39 16.51 -1.63
CA LEU A 91 -4.97 16.78 -2.95
C LEU A 91 -6.45 16.35 -3.06
N GLY A 92 -6.85 15.32 -2.32
CA GLY A 92 -8.24 14.83 -2.28
C GLY A 92 -9.16 15.65 -1.38
N GLY A 93 -8.62 16.24 -0.31
CA GLY A 93 -9.35 17.10 0.62
C GLY A 93 -9.46 18.57 0.19
N LEU A 94 -8.78 18.98 -0.88
CA LEU A 94 -8.91 20.31 -1.51
C LEU A 94 -10.16 20.42 -2.41
N ARG A 95 -11.28 19.81 -1.99
CA ARG A 95 -12.57 19.88 -2.68
C ARG A 95 -13.61 20.59 -1.86
#